data_AF-A0A1M5BUY6-F1
#
_entry.id   AF-A0A1M5BUY6-F1
#
_cell.length_a   1.000
_cell.length_b   1.000
_cell.length_c   1.000
_cell.angle_alpha   90.00
_cell.angle_beta   90.00
_cell.angle_gamma   90.00
#
_symmetry.space_group_name_H-M   'P 1'
#
loop_
_entity.id
_entity.type
_entity.pdbx_description
1 polymer ?
#
loop_
_entity_poly.entity_id
_entity_poly.type
_entity_poly.pdbx_seq_one_letter_code
_entity_poly.pdbx_strand_id
1 'polypeptide(L)' 'MQKRENKDIEEATQRVKERMPLEKIRRIPKYRDITPEGYERLMKDAETVALLILKAFFSKK' A
#
# COMPACT_ATOMS: atom_id res chain seq x y z
N MET A 1 -19.29 -11.49 -1.98
CA MET A 1 -18.02 -11.73 -1.27
C MET A 1 -16.95 -10.71 -1.66
N GLN A 2 -16.59 -10.55 -2.94
CA GLN A 2 -15.57 -9.58 -3.42
C GLN A 2 -15.68 -8.14 -2.88
N LYS A 3 -16.90 -7.58 -2.75
CA LYS A 3 -17.08 -6.22 -2.20
C LYS A 3 -16.63 -6.07 -0.75
N ARG A 4 -16.68 -7.14 0.07
CA ARG A 4 -16.19 -7.11 1.45
C ARG A 4 -14.68 -7.19 1.48
N GLU A 5 -14.10 -8.11 0.70
CA GLU A 5 -12.64 -8.26 0.58
C GLU A 5 -11.96 -6.97 0.09
N ASN A 6 -12.54 -6.29 -0.91
CA ASN A 6 -12.02 -5.00 -1.37
C ASN A 6 -12.07 -3.93 -0.27
N LYS A 7 -13.15 -3.91 0.52
CA LYS A 7 -13.31 -2.98 1.65
C LYS A 7 -12.26 -3.25 2.74
N ASP A 8 -11.99 -4.52 3.03
CA ASP A 8 -11.00 -4.94 4.03
C ASP A 8 -9.57 -4.59 3.58
N ILE A 9 -9.27 -4.75 2.28
CA ILE A 9 -7.99 -4.34 1.69
C ILE A 9 -7.82 -2.82 1.74
N GLU A 10 -8.84 -2.06 1.35
CA GLU A 10 -8.81 -0.59 1.41
C GLU A 10 -8.59 -0.10 2.84
N GLU A 11 -9.27 -0.69 3.82
CA GLU A 11 -9.12 -0.35 5.23
C GLU A 11 -7.69 -0.69 5.74
N ALA A 12 -7.14 -1.83 5.33
CA ALA A 12 -5.75 -2.17 5.61
C ALA A 12 -4.77 -1.15 5.01
N THR A 13 -4.99 -0.73 3.76
CA THR A 13 -4.18 0.30 3.10
C THR A 13 -4.30 1.66 3.79
N GLN A 14 -5.49 2.05 4.25
CA GLN A 14 -5.67 3.30 5.01
C GLN A 14 -4.88 3.29 6.32
N ARG A 15 -4.88 2.17 7.06
CA ARG A 15 -4.04 2.04 8.28
C ARG A 15 -2.55 2.18 7.98
N VAL A 16 -2.08 1.77 6.80
CA VAL A 16 -0.69 1.99 6.38
C VAL A 16 -0.45 3.48 6.10
N LYS A 17 -1.37 4.15 5.39
CA LYS A 17 -1.28 5.59 5.11
C LYS A 17 -1.25 6.43 6.38
N GLU A 18 -2.03 6.08 7.39
CA GLU A 18 -2.02 6.74 8.71
C GLU A 18 -0.65 6.63 9.40
N ARG A 19 0.00 5.46 9.29
CA ARG A 19 1.32 5.19 9.90
C ARG A 19 2.49 5.75 9.10
N MET A 20 2.30 5.91 7.79
CA MET A 20 3.31 6.35 6.82
C MET A 20 2.73 7.45 5.92
N PRO A 21 2.36 8.61 6.49
CA PRO A 21 1.81 9.70 5.70
C PRO A 21 2.86 10.27 4.74
N LEU A 22 2.39 11.01 3.73
CA LEU A 22 3.21 11.61 2.69
C LEU A 22 4.41 12.37 3.26
N GLU A 23 4.20 13.17 4.30
CA GLU A 23 5.22 13.99 4.95
C GLU A 23 6.31 13.13 5.58
N LYS A 24 5.96 11.95 6.09
CA LYS A 24 6.91 10.99 6.66
C LYS A 24 7.68 10.27 5.55
N ILE A 25 7.02 9.92 4.45
CA ILE A 25 7.66 9.33 3.27
C ILE A 25 8.69 10.30 2.67
N ARG A 26 8.36 11.60 2.57
CA ARG A 26 9.27 12.64 2.07
C ARG A 26 10.53 12.84 2.91
N ARG A 27 10.57 12.34 4.14
CA ARG A 27 11.81 12.34 4.96
C ARG A 27 12.83 11.30 4.47
N ILE A 28 12.40 10.30 3.70
CA ILE A 28 13.28 9.30 3.10
C ILE A 28 13.93 9.93 1.87
N PRO A 29 15.28 9.98 1.77
CA PRO A 29 15.97 10.66 0.67
C PRO A 29 15.49 10.27 -0.73
N LYS A 30 15.19 8.98 -0.95
CA LYS A 30 14.68 8.45 -2.22
C LYS A 30 13.32 9.01 -2.65
N TYR A 31 12.49 9.43 -1.69
CA TYR A 31 11.10 9.88 -1.93
C TYR A 31 10.90 11.35 -1.56
N ARG A 32 11.98 12.12 -1.38
CA ARG A 32 11.92 13.51 -0.90
C ARG A 32 10.97 14.37 -1.72
N ASP A 33 11.02 14.22 -3.04
CA ASP A 33 10.28 15.07 -3.98
C ASP A 33 9.03 14.37 -4.54
N ILE A 34 8.55 13.30 -3.87
CA ILE A 34 7.38 12.57 -4.34
C ILE A 34 6.13 13.49 -4.32
N THR A 35 5.39 13.51 -5.42
CA THR A 35 4.12 14.26 -5.51
C THR A 35 3.02 13.52 -4.75
N PRO A 36 1.92 14.19 -4.37
CA PRO A 36 0.76 13.51 -3.79
C PRO A 36 0.26 12.34 -4.66
N GLU A 37 0.22 12.51 -5.97
CA GLU A 37 -0.19 11.47 -6.92
C GLU A 37 0.82 10.32 -6.97
N GLY A 38 2.12 10.65 -6.89
CA GLY A 38 3.18 9.66 -6.80
C GLY A 38 3.09 8.82 -5.53
N TYR A 39 2.72 9.44 -4.41
CA TYR A 39 2.50 8.75 -3.14
C TYR A 39 1.28 7.82 -3.20
N GLU A 40 0.18 8.28 -3.78
CA GLU A 40 -1.00 7.44 -3.98
C GLU A 40 -0.70 6.22 -4.84
N ARG A 41 0.07 6.41 -5.93
CA ARG A 41 0.56 5.31 -6.76
C ARG A 41 1.48 4.37 -5.98
N LEU A 42 2.44 4.91 -5.22
CA LEU A 42 3.34 4.12 -4.37
C LEU A 42 2.56 3.23 -3.39
N MET A 43 1.52 3.76 -2.76
CA MET A 43 0.69 2.99 -1.83
C MET A 43 -0.10 1.88 -2.54
N LYS A 44 -0.60 2.14 -3.75
CA LYS A 44 -1.30 1.12 -4.56
C LYS A 44 -0.36 0.05 -5.12
N ASP A 45 0.84 0.42 -5.53
CA ASP A 45 1.85 -0.54 -5.95
C ASP A 45 2.27 -1.42 -4.77
N ALA A 46 2.46 -0.84 -3.58
CA ALA A 46 2.77 -1.58 -2.37
C ALA A 46 1.64 -2.54 -1.95
N GLU A 47 0.37 -2.11 -2.02
CA GLU A 47 -0.81 -2.95 -1.81
C GLU A 47 -0.78 -4.16 -2.77
N THR A 48 -0.56 -3.90 -4.06
CA THR A 48 -0.50 -4.94 -5.09
C THR A 48 0.60 -5.95 -4.83
N VAL A 49 1.82 -5.48 -4.53
CA VAL A 49 2.97 -6.36 -4.25
C VAL A 49 2.71 -7.20 -2.99
N ALA A 50 2.15 -6.62 -1.94
CA ALA A 50 1.80 -7.36 -0.71
C ALA A 50 0.79 -8.47 -0.98
N LEU A 51 -0.26 -8.19 -1.77
CA LEU A 51 -1.25 -9.20 -2.16
C LEU A 51 -0.64 -10.32 -3.02
N LEU A 52 0.27 -9.98 -3.94
CA LEU A 52 0.98 -10.98 -4.74
C LEU A 52 1.86 -11.89 -3.88
N ILE A 53 2.57 -11.30 -2.91
CA ILE A 53 3.37 -12.06 -1.93
C ILE A 53 2.47 -13.00 -1.12
N LEU A 54 1.37 -12.49 -0.55
CA LEU A 54 0.42 -13.31 0.21
C LEU A 54 -0.15 -14.44 -0.64
N LYS A 55 -0.58 -14.15 -1.87
CA LYS A 55 -1.07 -15.16 -2.81
C LYS A 55 -0.01 -16.22 -3.10
N ALA A 56 1.23 -15.82 -3.34
CA ALA A 56 2.34 -16.75 -3.57
C ALA A 56 2.61 -17.62 -2.34
N PHE A 57 2.54 -17.07 -1.12
CA PHE A 57 2.66 -17.83 0.12
C PHE A 57 1.53 -18.84 0.30
N PHE A 58 0.28 -18.45 0.05
CA PHE A 58 -0.87 -19.35 0.15
C PHE A 58 -0.92 -20.39 -0.97
N SER A 59 -0.45 -20.07 -2.17
CA SER A 59 -0.39 -21.01 -3.31
C SER A 59 0.73 -22.04 -3.22
N LYS A 60 1.73 -21.85 -2.34
CA LYS A 60 2.77 -22.86 -2.05
C LYS A 60 2.36 -23.88 -0.99
N LYS A 61 1.17 -23.74 -0.42
CA LYS A 61 0.54 -24.68 0.53
C LYS A 61 -0.47 -25.54 -0.20
#